data_AF-A0AAW9W9W0-F1
#
_entry.id   AF-A0AAW9W9W0-F1
#
_cell.length_a   1.000
_cell.length_b   1.000
_cell.length_c   1.000
_cell.angle_alpha   90.00
_cell.angle_beta   90.00
_cell.angle_gamma   90.00
#
_symmetry.space_group_name_H-M   'P 1'
#
loop_
_entity.id
_entity.type
_entity.pdbx_description
1 polymer ?
#
loop_
_entity_poly.entity_id
_entity_poly.type
_entity_poly.pdbx_seq_one_letter_code
_entity_poly.pdbx_strand_id
1 'polypeptide(L)'
;YRQLLGKLRLVQVVGAFCPPNYITDFHKNWPKIDLFNGYGLTEASPRVAVLGGEELYANPRCVGYPISGVGVHIDTSSNNTQE
;
A
#
# COMPACT_ATOMS: atom_id res chain seq x y z
N TYR A 1 8.11 -4.94 -24.35
CA TYR A 1 8.01 -4.88 -22.87
C TYR A 1 9.21 -5.48 -22.14
N ARG A 2 9.68 -6.71 -22.44
CA ARG A 2 10.77 -7.36 -21.68
C ARG A 2 12.07 -6.56 -21.54
N GLN A 3 12.47 -5.79 -22.55
CA GLN A 3 13.67 -4.94 -22.48
C GLN A 3 13.50 -3.67 -21.61
N LEU A 4 12.28 -3.15 -21.44
CA LEU A 4 12.02 -1.92 -20.68
C LEU A 4 12.04 -2.15 -19.16
N LEU A 5 11.72 -3.36 -18.71
CA LEU A 5 11.60 -3.70 -17.29
C LEU A 5 12.86 -4.29 -16.68
N GLY A 6 13.95 -4.45 -17.45
CA GLY A 6 15.18 -5.12 -16.98
C GLY A 6 15.87 -4.46 -15.79
N LYS A 7 15.53 -3.19 -15.49
CA LYS A 7 16.00 -2.45 -14.32
C LYS A 7 14.89 -2.03 -13.36
N LEU A 8 13.62 -2.34 -13.66
CA LEU A 8 12.52 -1.96 -12.77
C LEU A 8 12.58 -2.84 -11.53
N ARG A 9 12.66 -2.22 -10.36
CA ARG A 9 12.78 -2.90 -9.08
C ARG A 9 11.50 -2.83 -8.25
N LEU A 10 10.73 -1.77 -8.42
CA LEU A 10 9.61 -1.46 -7.54
C LEU A 10 8.48 -0.80 -8.31
N VAL A 11 7.26 -1.21 -8.00
CA VAL A 11 6.02 -0.53 -8.37
C VAL A 11 5.25 -0.22 -7.09
N GLN A 12 4.71 0.99 -7.02
CA GLN A 12 3.82 1.37 -5.93
C GLN A 12 2.46 1.78 -6.50
N VAL A 13 1.39 1.27 -5.89
CA VAL A 13 0.01 1.68 -6.16
C VAL A 13 -0.54 2.44 -4.95
N VAL A 14 -1.12 3.61 -5.18
CA VAL A 14 -1.64 4.52 -4.15
C VAL A 14 -2.85 5.29 -4.72
N GLY A 15 -3.77 5.72 -3.85
CA GLY A 15 -4.84 6.66 -4.19
C GLY A 15 -6.19 6.02 -4.52
N ALA A 16 -6.22 4.71 -4.78
CA ALA A 16 -7.45 3.95 -4.95
C ALA A 16 -7.28 2.54 -4.39
N PHE A 17 -8.41 1.87 -4.11
CA PHE A 17 -8.41 0.47 -3.76
C PHE A 17 -7.78 -0.37 -4.89
N CYS A 18 -6.78 -1.18 -4.56
CA CYS A 18 -6.18 -2.15 -5.47
C CYS A 18 -6.83 -3.53 -5.26
N PRO A 19 -7.60 -4.05 -6.24
CA PRO A 19 -8.17 -5.39 -6.15
C PRO A 19 -7.11 -6.48 -5.93
N PRO A 20 -7.32 -7.42 -4.97
CA PRO A 20 -6.36 -8.49 -4.67
C PRO A 20 -5.93 -9.33 -5.87
N ASN A 21 -6.81 -9.55 -6.85
CA ASN A 21 -6.47 -10.31 -8.05
C ASN A 21 -5.37 -9.62 -8.87
N TYR A 22 -5.34 -8.28 -8.93
CA TYR A 22 -4.27 -7.55 -9.63
C TYR A 22 -2.93 -7.63 -8.91
N ILE A 23 -2.94 -7.67 -7.58
CA ILE A 23 -1.74 -7.89 -6.75
C ILE A 23 -1.14 -9.28 -7.06
N THR A 24 -1.99 -10.32 -7.02
CA THR A 24 -1.58 -11.70 -7.32
C THR A 24 -1.10 -11.87 -8.76
N ASP A 25 -1.83 -11.31 -9.73
CA ASP A 25 -1.47 -11.38 -11.14
C ASP A 25 -0.14 -10.63 -11.41
N PHE A 26 0.08 -9.49 -10.76
CA PHE A 26 1.34 -8.76 -10.88
C PHE A 26 2.52 -9.60 -10.39
N HIS A 27 2.42 -10.20 -9.20
CA HIS A 27 3.47 -11.05 -8.65
C HIS A 27 3.78 -12.25 -9.55
N LYS A 28 2.73 -12.89 -10.09
CA LYS A 28 2.88 -14.02 -11.01
C LYS A 28 3.63 -13.65 -12.30
N ASN A 29 3.37 -12.47 -12.85
CA ASN A 29 3.99 -12.01 -14.10
C ASN A 29 5.38 -11.39 -13.91
N TRP A 30 5.63 -10.77 -12.76
CA TRP A 30 6.88 -10.06 -12.44
C TRP A 30 7.39 -10.37 -11.03
N PRO A 31 7.78 -11.63 -10.73
CA PRO A 31 8.15 -12.05 -9.38
C PRO A 31 9.44 -11.42 -8.84
N LYS A 32 10.18 -10.68 -9.67
CA LYS A 32 11.41 -9.97 -9.30
C LYS A 32 11.20 -8.47 -9.05
N ILE A 33 9.98 -7.98 -9.22
CA ILE A 33 9.63 -6.57 -9.04
C ILE A 33 8.81 -6.47 -7.76
N ASP A 34 9.27 -5.67 -6.82
CA ASP A 34 8.58 -5.47 -5.56
C ASP A 34 7.31 -4.65 -5.80
N LEU A 35 6.17 -5.18 -5.38
CA LEU A 35 4.91 -4.44 -5.38
C LEU A 35 4.65 -3.89 -3.97
N PHE A 36 4.34 -2.61 -3.92
CA PHE A 36 3.90 -1.93 -2.70
C PHE A 36 2.50 -1.36 -2.89
N ASN A 37 1.61 -1.61 -1.94
CA ASN A 37 0.35 -0.91 -1.79
C ASN A 37 0.54 0.21 -0.77
N GLY A 38 -0.06 1.36 -1.00
CA GLY A 38 0.03 2.48 -0.08
C GLY A 38 -1.27 3.27 0.01
N TYR A 39 -1.38 3.99 1.10
CA TYR A 39 -2.46 4.92 1.36
C TYR A 39 -1.90 6.24 1.84
N GLY A 40 -2.55 7.32 1.45
CA GLY A 40 -2.23 8.69 1.85
C GLY A 40 -3.35 9.62 1.41
N LEU A 41 -3.53 10.68 2.19
CA LEU A 41 -4.41 11.80 1.85
C LEU A 41 -3.55 12.95 1.34
N THR A 42 -4.11 13.82 0.53
CA THR A 42 -3.40 15.02 0.06
C THR A 42 -2.97 15.90 1.24
N GLU A 43 -3.79 15.96 2.28
CA GLU A 43 -3.67 16.82 3.45
C GLU A 43 -2.72 16.29 4.53
N ALA A 44 -2.38 14.98 4.50
CA ALA A 44 -1.68 14.29 5.59
C ALA A 44 -0.32 13.72 5.16
N SER A 45 0.40 14.43 4.28
CA SER A 45 1.54 13.92 3.49
C SER A 45 1.07 12.86 2.47
N PRO A 46 1.51 12.92 1.20
CA PRO A 46 0.95 12.08 0.12
C PRO A 46 1.12 10.56 0.35
N ARG A 47 1.88 10.16 1.37
CA ARG A 47 2.01 8.78 1.84
C ARG A 47 1.91 8.75 3.36
N VAL A 48 0.92 8.00 3.86
CA VAL A 48 0.66 7.80 5.30
C VAL A 48 1.04 6.37 5.69
N ALA A 49 0.59 5.38 4.94
CA ALA A 49 0.84 3.97 5.21
C ALA A 49 1.32 3.23 3.95
N VAL A 50 2.13 2.19 4.15
CA VAL A 50 2.65 1.36 3.06
C VAL A 50 2.82 -0.10 3.48
N LEU A 51 2.51 -1.01 2.56
CA LEU A 51 2.72 -2.45 2.67
C LEU A 51 3.40 -2.97 1.41
N GLY A 52 4.38 -3.85 1.52
CA GLY A 52 5.01 -4.46 0.36
C GLY A 52 5.55 -5.85 0.64
N GLY A 53 6.12 -6.44 -0.41
CA GLY A 53 6.70 -7.79 -0.35
C GLY A 53 5.68 -8.87 0.03
N GLU A 54 6.17 -9.91 0.70
CA GLU A 54 5.36 -11.06 1.12
C GLU A 54 4.14 -10.69 1.97
N GLU A 55 4.24 -9.63 2.78
CA GLU A 55 3.14 -9.21 3.64
C GLU A 55 1.96 -8.64 2.85
N LEU A 56 2.22 -7.97 1.73
CA LEU A 56 1.18 -7.53 0.82
C LEU A 56 0.46 -8.72 0.18
N TYR A 57 1.18 -9.79 -0.17
CA TYR A 57 0.58 -10.99 -0.76
C TYR A 57 -0.24 -11.79 0.26
N ALA A 58 0.20 -11.81 1.53
CA ALA A 58 -0.56 -12.40 2.62
C ALA A 58 -1.80 -11.55 2.99
N ASN A 59 -1.72 -10.22 2.87
CA ASN A 59 -2.76 -9.28 3.27
C ASN A 59 -3.09 -8.25 2.16
N PRO A 60 -3.62 -8.67 1.00
CA PRO A 60 -3.76 -7.81 -0.19
C PRO A 60 -4.82 -6.71 -0.04
N ARG A 61 -5.60 -6.73 1.04
CA ARG A 61 -6.58 -5.68 1.39
C ARG A 61 -6.02 -4.64 2.36
N CYS A 62 -4.81 -4.84 2.87
CA CYS A 62 -4.18 -3.96 3.83
C CYS A 62 -3.41 -2.85 3.11
N VAL A 63 -3.47 -1.63 3.67
CA VAL A 63 -2.70 -0.47 3.20
C VAL A 63 -1.37 -0.31 3.93
N GLY A 64 -1.11 -1.18 4.90
CA GLY A 64 0.14 -1.31 5.62
C GLY A 64 0.23 -0.47 6.88
N TYR A 65 1.47 -0.16 7.24
CA TYR A 65 1.81 0.49 8.50
C TYR A 65 2.16 1.96 8.29
N PRO A 66 1.95 2.82 9.30
CA PRO A 66 2.37 4.20 9.24
C PRO A 66 3.85 4.32 8.93
N ILE A 67 4.22 5.24 8.03
CA ILE A 67 5.63 5.55 7.78
C ILE A 67 6.25 6.28 8.98
N SER A 68 7.58 6.33 9.04
CA SER A 68 8.30 7.00 10.13
C SER A 68 7.83 8.44 10.32
N GLY A 69 7.47 8.78 11.56
CA GLY A 69 6.97 10.11 11.94
C GLY A 69 5.47 10.33 11.71
N VAL A 70 4.74 9.35 11.18
CA VAL A 70 3.28 9.41 10.99
C VAL A 70 2.57 8.59 12.05
N GLY A 71 1.56 9.18 12.70
CA GLY A 71 0.61 8.49 13.56
C GLY A 71 -0.67 8.18 12.80
N VAL A 72 -1.25 7.00 13.03
CA VAL A 72 -2.57 6.63 12.53
C VAL A 72 -3.43 6.21 13.70
N HIS A 73 -4.66 6.71 13.72
CA HIS A 73 -5.66 6.38 14.71
C HIS A 73 -6.96 5.98 14.01
N ILE A 74 -7.67 5.00 14.56
CA ILE A 74 -9.00 4.59 14.09
C ILE A 74 -9.97 4.91 15.22
N ASP A 75 -10.73 5.99 15.07
CA ASP A 75 -11.78 6.35 16.02
C ASP A 75 -12.96 5.37 15.86
N THR A 76 -13.29 4.63 16.91
CA THR A 76 -14.60 4.00 17.01
C THR A 76 -15.58 5.07 17.50
N SER A 77 -16.77 5.13 16.91
CA SER A 77 -17.80 6.14 17.21
C SER A 77 -18.47 5.96 18.59
N SER A 78 -17.69 5.68 19.64
CA SER A 78 -18.13 5.51 21.02
C SER A 78 -17.76 6.67 21.95
N ASN A 79 -16.92 7.62 21.53
CA ASN A 79 -16.49 8.75 22.38
C ASN A 79 -16.72 10.12 21.73
N ASN A 80 -17.89 10.36 21.12
CA ASN A 80 -18.36 11.74 20.94
C ASN A 80 -18.94 12.28 22.27
N THR A 81 -18.13 12.25 23.33
CA THR A 81 -18.35 13.03 24.54
C THR A 81 -17.10 13.84 24.82
N GLN A 82 -17.11 15.06 24.26
CA GLN A 82 -16.48 16.30 24.70
C GLN A 82 -14.96 16.30 25.03
N GLU A 83 -14.24 17.21 24.37
CA GLU A 83 -13.78 18.47 24.99
C GLU A 83 -13.98 19.64 24.01
#